data_AF-A0A954L8I7-F1
#
_entry.id   AF-A0A954L8I7-F1
#
_cell.length_a   1.000
_cell.length_b   1.000
_cell.length_c   1.000
_cell.angle_alpha   90.00
_cell.angle_beta   90.00
_cell.angle_gamma   90.00
#
_symmetry.space_group_name_H-M   'P 1'
#
loop_
_entity.id
_entity.type
_entity.pdbx_description
1 polymer ?
#
loop_
_entity_poly.entity_id
_entity_poly.type
_entity_poly.pdbx_seq_one_letter_code
_entity_poly.pdbx_strand_id
1 'polypeptide(L)'
;MLFPSDFLTRLEYLSIMSKRVFRGSLLAQRRTKQMGSGIEFSDHREYSSGDDLRYLDWNIYARHGDLLLKRFQEEQDLHVYLMLDCSRSMAFGKPAKFDLARQLTAALAYIALADLDRISVLTYADGILAEFPVSRGKARILPLMRFLENLPTTGQDTNLSKAVQGLVHRGSRTGLT
;
A
#
# COMPACT_ATOMS: atom_id res chain seq x y z
N MET A 1 -5.81 20.68 -17.69
CA MET A 1 -5.10 20.13 -16.51
C MET A 1 -5.35 18.64 -16.49
N LEU A 2 -4.34 17.80 -16.22
CA LEU A 2 -4.50 16.34 -16.25
C LEU A 2 -5.40 15.86 -15.09
N PHE A 3 -5.39 16.60 -13.99
CA PHE A 3 -6.15 16.33 -12.77
C PHE A 3 -7.11 17.49 -12.45
N PRO A 4 -8.32 17.53 -13.03
CA PRO A 4 -9.33 18.54 -12.71
C PRO A 4 -9.88 18.37 -11.29
N SER A 5 -10.56 19.39 -10.74
CA SER A 5 -11.19 19.32 -9.42
C SER A 5 -12.18 18.16 -9.28
N ASP A 6 -12.99 17.91 -10.32
CA ASP A 6 -13.94 16.78 -10.35
C ASP A 6 -13.24 15.42 -10.21
N PHE A 7 -12.00 15.29 -10.71
CA PHE A 7 -11.21 14.08 -10.53
C PHE A 7 -10.86 13.86 -9.06
N LEU A 8 -10.46 14.89 -8.31
CA LEU A 8 -10.18 14.78 -6.88
C LEU A 8 -11.43 14.39 -6.08
N THR A 9 -12.59 14.96 -6.42
CA THR A 9 -13.87 14.58 -5.81
C THR A 9 -14.18 13.10 -6.03
N ARG A 10 -13.96 12.59 -7.26
CA ARG A 10 -14.12 11.16 -7.57
C ARG A 10 -13.14 10.28 -6.78
N LEU A 11 -11.90 10.73 -6.56
CA LEU A 11 -10.92 10.00 -5.77
C LEU A 11 -11.31 9.95 -4.28
N GLU A 12 -11.84 11.04 -3.74
CA GLU A 12 -12.33 11.06 -2.37
C GLU A 12 -13.50 10.09 -2.18
N TYR A 13 -14.45 10.08 -3.13
CA TYR A 13 -15.53 9.09 -3.16
C TYR A 13 -14.98 7.66 -3.24
N LEU A 14 -14.01 7.41 -4.13
CA LEU A 14 -13.39 6.10 -4.30
C LEU A 14 -12.68 5.61 -3.02
N SER A 15 -11.98 6.49 -2.30
CA SER A 15 -11.34 6.18 -1.01
C SER A 15 -12.36 5.84 0.08
N ILE A 16 -13.51 6.49 0.09
CA ILE A 16 -14.60 6.15 1.04
C ILE A 16 -15.19 4.77 0.67
N MET A 17 -15.42 4.52 -0.62
CA MET A 17 -16.00 3.26 -1.10
C MET A 17 -15.04 2.07 -0.92
N SER A 18 -13.74 2.26 -1.12
CA SER A 18 -12.74 1.20 -0.91
C SER A 18 -12.78 0.68 0.53
N LYS A 19 -12.87 1.58 1.52
CA LYS A 19 -13.03 1.22 2.95
C LYS A 19 -14.27 0.38 3.21
N ARG A 20 -15.39 0.71 2.56
CA ARG A 20 -16.67 -0.01 2.73
C ARG A 20 -16.60 -1.41 2.12
N VAL A 21 -16.06 -1.55 0.91
CA VAL A 21 -15.86 -2.86 0.25
C VAL A 21 -14.92 -3.75 1.06
N PHE A 22 -13.85 -3.17 1.59
CA PHE A 22 -12.86 -3.87 2.40
C PHE A 22 -13.44 -4.39 3.71
N ARG A 23 -14.24 -3.58 4.43
CA ARG A 23 -14.95 -4.03 5.65
C ARG A 23 -15.87 -5.23 5.39
N GLY A 24 -16.52 -5.30 4.23
CA GLY A 24 -17.43 -6.41 3.88
C GLY A 24 -16.73 -7.71 3.45
N SER A 25 -15.57 -7.60 2.78
CA SER A 25 -14.81 -8.77 2.31
C SER A 25 -13.91 -9.39 3.38
N LEU A 26 -13.50 -8.60 4.39
CA LEU A 26 -12.49 -9.00 5.36
C LEU A 26 -12.95 -9.76 6.59
N LEU A 27 -14.25 -9.86 6.86
CA LEU A 27 -14.73 -10.76 7.92
C LEU A 27 -14.26 -12.21 7.70
N ALA A 28 -13.93 -12.58 6.45
CA ALA A 28 -13.41 -13.91 6.11
C ALA A 28 -11.90 -13.97 5.78
N GLN A 29 -11.29 -12.94 5.17
CA GLN A 29 -10.01 -13.12 4.44
C GLN A 29 -8.74 -12.53 5.11
N ARG A 30 -8.83 -11.66 6.12
CA ARG A 30 -7.66 -11.24 6.95
C ARG A 30 -7.76 -11.71 8.38
N ARG A 31 -8.21 -12.95 8.60
CA ARG A 31 -7.71 -13.69 9.77
C ARG A 31 -6.29 -14.13 9.44
N THR A 32 -5.33 -13.21 9.54
CA THR A 32 -3.91 -13.54 9.50
C THR A 32 -3.71 -14.67 10.52
N LYS A 33 -3.24 -15.82 10.04
CA LYS A 33 -2.91 -16.99 10.87
C LYS A 33 -1.65 -16.77 11.73
N GLN A 34 -1.05 -15.58 11.66
CA GLN A 34 0.11 -15.23 12.47
C GLN A 34 -0.35 -14.73 13.84
N MET A 35 0.14 -15.41 14.87
CA MET A 35 0.13 -14.93 16.24
C MET A 35 1.18 -13.82 16.34
N GLY A 36 0.81 -12.61 15.91
CA GLY A 36 1.68 -11.44 15.99
C GLY A 36 1.67 -10.82 17.38
N SER A 37 2.78 -10.20 17.79
CA SER A 37 2.92 -9.40 19.01
C SER A 37 2.35 -7.97 18.83
N GLY A 38 1.14 -7.85 18.27
CA GLY A 38 0.49 -6.56 18.06
C GLY A 38 0.26 -5.80 19.37
N ILE A 39 0.15 -4.47 19.29
CA ILE A 39 -0.07 -3.61 20.48
C ILE A 39 -1.54 -3.68 20.93
N GLU A 40 -2.48 -3.92 20.00
CA GLU A 40 -3.91 -3.93 20.30
C GLU A 40 -4.46 -5.35 20.48
N PHE A 41 -5.17 -5.56 21.59
CA PHE A 41 -5.90 -6.78 21.88
C PHE A 41 -7.06 -6.96 20.88
N SER A 42 -7.19 -8.15 20.28
CA SER A 42 -8.26 -8.46 19.33
C SER A 42 -9.36 -9.32 19.95
N ASP A 43 -9.00 -10.47 20.52
CA ASP A 43 -9.95 -11.50 21.01
C ASP A 43 -9.23 -12.55 21.87
N HIS A 44 -9.98 -13.44 22.50
CA HIS A 44 -9.46 -14.65 23.15
C HIS A 44 -9.69 -15.89 22.29
N ARG A 45 -8.80 -16.88 22.37
CA ARG A 45 -9.06 -18.23 21.87
C ARG A 45 -8.72 -19.28 22.91
N GLU A 46 -9.37 -20.44 22.83
CA GLU A 46 -8.99 -21.60 23.64
C GLU A 46 -7.55 -22.05 23.34
N TYR A 47 -6.83 -22.36 24.41
CA TYR A 47 -5.51 -22.97 24.36
C TYR A 47 -5.57 -24.36 23.73
N SER A 48 -4.64 -24.64 22.83
CA SER A 48 -4.38 -25.99 22.31
C SER A 48 -2.97 -26.44 22.67
N SER A 49 -2.78 -27.75 22.84
CA SER A 49 -1.46 -28.31 23.13
C SER A 49 -0.43 -27.91 22.07
N GLY A 50 0.69 -27.34 22.51
CA GLY A 50 1.72 -26.79 21.63
C GLY A 50 1.68 -25.26 21.49
N ASP A 51 0.65 -24.61 22.01
CA ASP A 51 0.58 -23.15 22.05
C ASP A 51 1.53 -22.55 23.09
N ASP A 52 1.99 -21.33 22.79
CA ASP A 52 2.92 -20.59 23.63
C ASP A 52 2.20 -19.93 24.83
N LEU A 53 2.54 -20.39 26.04
CA LEU A 53 1.95 -19.94 27.30
C LEU A 53 2.23 -18.46 27.62
N ARG A 54 3.17 -17.81 26.93
CA ARG A 54 3.42 -16.35 27.09
C ARG A 54 2.20 -15.51 26.72
N TYR A 55 1.32 -16.03 25.86
CA TYR A 55 0.09 -15.36 25.45
C TYR A 55 -1.12 -15.76 26.30
N LEU A 56 -0.95 -16.62 27.30
CA LEU A 56 -2.04 -17.06 28.16
C LEU A 56 -2.53 -15.92 29.07
N ASP A 57 -3.85 -15.76 29.15
CA ASP A 57 -4.48 -14.81 30.05
C ASP A 57 -4.60 -15.41 31.46
N TRP A 58 -3.54 -15.25 32.26
CA TRP A 58 -3.51 -15.73 33.64
C TRP A 58 -4.64 -15.16 34.51
N ASN A 59 -5.17 -13.98 34.17
CA ASN A 59 -6.24 -13.35 34.93
C ASN A 59 -7.59 -14.05 34.70
N ILE A 60 -7.87 -14.49 33.47
CA ILE A 60 -9.06 -15.30 33.15
C ILE A 60 -8.91 -16.68 33.77
N TYR A 61 -7.74 -17.30 33.63
CA TYR A 61 -7.46 -18.61 34.22
C TYR A 61 -7.69 -18.59 35.74
N ALA A 62 -7.19 -17.58 36.45
CA ALA A 62 -7.35 -17.46 37.89
C ALA A 62 -8.81 -17.28 38.36
N ARG A 63 -9.69 -16.76 37.49
CA ARG A 63 -11.11 -16.48 37.83
C ARG A 63 -12.06 -17.58 37.40
N HIS A 64 -11.82 -18.19 36.24
CA HIS A 64 -12.77 -19.09 35.59
C HIS A 64 -12.20 -20.49 35.36
N GLY A 65 -10.88 -20.69 35.48
CA GLY A 65 -10.21 -21.97 35.20
C GLY A 65 -9.99 -22.24 33.70
N ASP A 66 -10.47 -21.35 32.83
CA ASP A 66 -10.36 -21.49 31.38
C ASP A 66 -8.96 -21.08 30.88
N LEU A 67 -8.37 -21.91 30.03
CA LEU A 67 -7.09 -21.63 29.39
C LEU A 67 -7.33 -20.86 28.08
N LEU A 68 -7.34 -19.54 28.16
CA LEU A 68 -7.51 -18.65 27.01
C LEU A 68 -6.22 -17.91 26.64
N LEU A 69 -5.89 -17.89 25.36
CA LEU A 69 -4.79 -17.12 24.79
C LEU A 69 -5.28 -15.78 24.28
N LYS A 70 -4.58 -14.70 24.64
CA LYS A 70 -4.77 -13.36 24.08
C LYS A 70 -4.33 -13.35 22.62
N ARG A 71 -5.21 -12.92 21.73
CA ARG A 71 -4.87 -12.61 20.34
C ARG A 71 -4.68 -11.11 20.22
N PHE A 72 -3.62 -10.73 19.53
CA PHE A 72 -3.32 -9.35 19.21
C PHE A 72 -3.52 -9.13 17.72
N GLN A 73 -4.04 -7.96 17.36
CA GLN A 73 -4.13 -7.54 15.98
C GLN A 73 -2.82 -6.87 15.58
N GLU A 74 -2.12 -7.45 14.62
CA GLU A 74 -0.95 -6.84 14.02
C GLU A 74 -1.41 -5.83 12.96
N GLU A 75 -1.17 -4.54 13.20
CA GLU A 75 -1.23 -3.53 12.14
C GLU A 75 -0.04 -3.73 11.21
N GLN A 76 -0.28 -4.35 10.06
CA GLN A 76 0.72 -4.38 9.00
C GLN A 76 0.67 -3.06 8.23
N ASP A 77 1.72 -2.27 8.42
CA ASP A 77 1.93 -0.98 7.77
C ASP A 77 2.24 -1.21 6.28
N LEU A 78 1.19 -1.18 5.42
CA LEU A 78 1.30 -1.51 4.00
C LEU A 78 2.16 -0.47 3.27
N HIS A 79 3.13 -0.95 2.50
CA HIS A 79 3.93 -0.12 1.62
C HIS A 79 3.61 -0.45 0.15
N VAL A 80 2.98 0.51 -0.53
CA VAL A 80 2.58 0.39 -1.93
C VAL A 80 3.67 0.98 -2.84
N TYR A 81 4.24 0.12 -3.69
CA TYR A 81 5.18 0.53 -4.74
C TYR A 81 4.45 0.60 -6.07
N LEU A 82 4.37 1.79 -6.67
CA LEU A 82 3.75 2.01 -7.98
C LEU A 82 4.85 2.21 -9.03
N MET A 83 4.88 1.34 -10.05
CA MET A 83 5.81 1.45 -11.17
C MET A 83 5.07 1.92 -12.42
N LEU A 84 5.43 3.10 -12.94
CA LEU A 84 4.80 3.73 -14.10
C LEU A 84 5.73 3.66 -15.33
N ASP A 85 5.26 3.01 -16.40
CA ASP A 85 5.96 2.95 -17.69
C ASP A 85 5.88 4.32 -18.39
N CYS A 86 7.03 4.84 -18.80
CA CYS A 86 7.25 6.11 -19.51
C CYS A 86 7.92 5.90 -20.89
N SER A 87 7.88 4.68 -21.42
CA SER A 87 8.38 4.36 -22.76
C SER A 87 7.58 5.07 -23.86
N ARG A 88 8.18 5.17 -25.05
CA ARG A 88 7.57 5.76 -26.25
C ARG A 88 6.25 5.09 -26.61
N SER A 89 6.10 3.80 -26.31
CA SER A 89 4.85 3.07 -26.56
C SER A 89 3.66 3.68 -25.79
N MET A 90 3.89 4.34 -24.66
CA MET A 90 2.86 4.96 -23.83
C MET A 90 2.31 6.26 -24.42
N ALA A 91 3.04 6.90 -25.34
CA ALA A 91 2.56 8.06 -26.09
C ALA A 91 1.52 7.70 -27.18
N PHE A 92 1.26 6.41 -27.41
CA PHE A 92 0.30 5.95 -28.41
C PHE A 92 -1.15 6.18 -27.98
N GLY A 93 -2.01 6.54 -28.95
CA GLY A 93 -3.45 6.74 -28.76
C GLY A 93 -3.88 8.21 -28.63
N LYS A 94 -5.19 8.46 -28.73
CA LYS A 94 -5.83 9.75 -28.43
C LYS A 94 -7.11 9.51 -27.61
N PRO A 95 -7.13 9.80 -26.30
CA PRO A 95 -6.00 10.30 -25.50
C PRO A 95 -4.87 9.27 -25.39
N ALA A 96 -3.65 9.73 -25.07
CA ALA A 96 -2.49 8.85 -24.96
C ALA A 96 -2.66 7.88 -23.79
N LYS A 97 -2.18 6.63 -23.94
CA LYS A 97 -2.18 5.63 -22.86
C LYS A 97 -1.51 6.16 -21.58
N PHE A 98 -0.48 6.99 -21.75
CA PHE A 98 0.25 7.59 -20.65
C PHE A 98 -0.63 8.47 -19.75
N ASP A 99 -1.59 9.21 -20.31
CA ASP A 99 -2.49 10.06 -19.53
C ASP A 99 -3.37 9.22 -18.61
N LEU A 100 -3.91 8.12 -19.13
CA LEU A 100 -4.69 7.18 -18.34
C LEU A 100 -3.84 6.49 -17.28
N ALA A 101 -2.61 6.07 -17.61
CA ALA A 101 -1.69 5.44 -16.66
C ALA A 101 -1.33 6.39 -15.50
N ARG A 102 -1.12 7.68 -15.79
CA ARG A 102 -0.93 8.71 -14.77
C ARG A 102 -2.15 8.90 -13.88
N GLN A 103 -3.35 8.92 -14.45
CA GLN A 103 -4.59 8.98 -13.69
C GLN A 103 -4.82 7.76 -12.79
N LEU A 104 -4.53 6.56 -13.29
CA LEU A 104 -4.62 5.33 -12.50
C LEU A 104 -3.59 5.33 -11.36
N THR A 105 -2.35 5.73 -11.65
CA THR A 105 -1.28 5.86 -10.63
C THR A 105 -1.69 6.85 -9.54
N ALA A 106 -2.23 8.01 -9.94
CA ALA A 106 -2.75 9.02 -9.03
C ALA A 106 -3.89 8.48 -8.16
N ALA A 107 -4.83 7.74 -8.76
CA ALA A 107 -5.98 7.18 -8.05
C ALA A 107 -5.57 6.15 -6.99
N LEU A 108 -4.71 5.20 -7.36
CA LEU A 108 -4.21 4.17 -6.45
C LEU A 108 -3.40 4.78 -5.31
N ALA A 109 -2.51 5.72 -5.63
CA ALA A 109 -1.71 6.42 -4.62
C ALA A 109 -2.58 7.27 -3.69
N TYR A 110 -3.64 7.91 -4.21
CA TYR A 110 -4.57 8.67 -3.37
C TYR A 110 -5.24 7.78 -2.34
N ILE A 111 -5.76 6.60 -2.74
CA ILE A 111 -6.41 5.66 -1.81
C ILE A 111 -5.43 5.29 -0.70
N ALA A 112 -4.21 4.87 -1.06
CA ALA A 112 -3.19 4.49 -0.10
C ALA A 112 -2.82 5.67 0.84
N LEU A 113 -2.57 6.87 0.31
CA LEU A 113 -2.25 8.05 1.13
C LEU A 113 -3.42 8.48 2.03
N ALA A 114 -4.66 8.28 1.59
CA ALA A 114 -5.87 8.56 2.38
C ALA A 114 -6.11 7.54 3.50
N ASP A 115 -5.57 6.33 3.35
CA ASP A 115 -5.60 5.26 4.34
C ASP A 115 -4.37 5.24 5.24
N LEU A 116 -3.52 6.27 5.12
CA LEU A 116 -2.24 6.40 5.83
C LEU A 116 -1.28 5.24 5.49
N ASP A 117 -1.39 4.61 4.34
CA ASP A 117 -0.36 3.69 3.86
C ASP A 117 0.85 4.46 3.33
N ARG A 118 2.01 3.80 3.32
CA ARG A 118 3.22 4.35 2.67
C ARG A 118 3.12 4.10 1.19
N ILE A 119 3.49 5.09 0.38
CA ILE A 119 3.59 4.95 -1.08
C ILE A 119 4.96 5.38 -1.58
N SER A 120 5.44 4.74 -2.63
CA SER A 120 6.50 5.24 -3.50
C SER A 120 6.09 5.08 -4.96
N VAL A 121 6.50 6.02 -5.81
CA VAL A 121 6.23 5.95 -7.25
C VAL A 121 7.55 5.96 -8.00
N LEU A 122 7.78 4.95 -8.80
CA LEU A 122 8.95 4.80 -9.65
C LEU A 122 8.52 4.90 -11.10
N THR A 123 9.21 5.71 -11.89
CA THR A 123 8.98 5.74 -13.33
C THR A 123 10.11 5.05 -14.05
N TYR A 124 9.78 4.33 -15.12
CA TYR A 124 10.76 3.54 -15.84
C TYR A 124 10.49 3.48 -17.35
N ALA A 125 11.54 3.17 -18.09
CA ALA A 125 11.47 2.71 -19.46
C ALA A 125 12.53 1.62 -19.65
N ASP A 126 13.67 1.90 -20.27
CA ASP A 126 14.86 1.04 -20.36
C ASP A 126 15.74 1.07 -19.09
N GLY A 127 15.21 1.67 -18.02
CA GLY A 127 15.81 1.85 -16.70
C GLY A 127 14.92 2.75 -15.85
N ILE A 128 15.36 3.05 -14.63
CA ILE A 128 14.66 3.99 -13.74
C ILE A 128 14.91 5.42 -14.23
N LEU A 129 13.84 6.21 -14.36
CA LEU A 129 13.89 7.58 -14.83
C LEU A 129 13.73 8.59 -13.69
N ALA A 130 12.72 8.42 -12.86
CA ALA A 130 12.43 9.29 -11.73
C ALA A 130 11.74 8.53 -10.60
N GLU A 131 11.77 9.12 -9.41
CA GLU A 131 11.19 8.54 -8.20
C GLU A 131 10.48 9.63 -7.39
N PHE A 132 9.24 9.35 -7.00
CA PHE A 132 8.57 10.05 -5.92
C PHE A 132 8.87 9.32 -4.61
N PRO A 133 9.47 10.01 -3.63
CA PRO A 133 9.99 9.38 -2.43
C PRO A 133 8.89 8.76 -1.57
N VAL A 134 9.28 7.77 -0.76
CA VAL A 134 8.40 7.14 0.23
C VAL A 134 7.68 8.22 1.04
N SER A 135 6.36 8.21 0.97
CA SER A 135 5.49 9.27 1.47
C SER A 135 4.26 8.66 2.12
N ARG A 136 3.72 9.34 3.15
CA ARG A 136 2.51 8.93 3.87
C ARG A 136 1.59 10.14 4.05
N GLY A 137 0.28 9.91 4.03
CA GLY A 137 -0.74 10.90 4.37
C GLY A 137 -1.15 11.86 3.25
N LYS A 138 -2.36 12.42 3.40
CA LYS A 138 -3.03 13.26 2.39
C LYS A 138 -2.24 14.52 1.97
N ALA A 139 -1.37 15.05 2.82
CA ALA A 139 -0.53 16.22 2.50
C ALA A 139 0.39 15.99 1.28
N ARG A 140 0.66 14.72 0.94
CA ARG A 140 1.54 14.32 -0.17
C ARG A 140 0.82 14.19 -1.52
N ILE A 141 -0.51 14.34 -1.55
CA ILE A 141 -1.32 14.20 -2.77
C ILE A 141 -0.97 15.27 -3.80
N LEU A 142 -0.99 16.56 -3.45
CA LEU A 142 -0.68 17.63 -4.41
C LEU A 142 0.77 17.56 -4.95
N PRO A 143 1.80 17.32 -4.11
CA PRO A 143 3.14 17.03 -4.62
C PRO A 143 3.20 15.85 -5.60
N LEU A 144 2.47 14.76 -5.31
CA LEU A 144 2.43 13.59 -6.19
C LEU A 144 1.77 13.91 -7.53
N MET A 145 0.63 14.62 -7.53
CA MET A 145 -0.05 15.01 -8.76
C MET A 145 0.87 15.86 -9.64
N ARG A 146 1.55 16.85 -9.06
CA ARG A 146 2.55 17.66 -9.79
C ARG A 146 3.71 16.83 -10.31
N PHE A 147 4.18 15.84 -9.55
CA PHE A 147 5.19 14.91 -10.03
C PHE A 147 4.70 14.19 -11.29
N LEU A 148 3.51 13.60 -11.26
CA LEU A 148 2.92 12.88 -12.40
C LEU A 148 2.65 13.78 -13.62
N GLU A 149 2.18 15.01 -13.42
CA GLU A 149 1.93 15.96 -14.51
C GLU A 149 3.19 16.30 -15.29
N ASN A 150 4.32 16.44 -14.59
CA ASN A 150 5.60 16.83 -15.18
C ASN A 150 6.41 15.67 -15.76
N LEU A 151 5.91 14.43 -15.70
CA LEU A 151 6.58 13.29 -16.30
C LEU A 151 6.51 13.35 -17.82
N PRO A 152 7.65 13.28 -18.52
CA PRO A 152 7.66 13.12 -19.97
C PRO A 152 7.62 11.62 -20.35
N THR A 153 7.28 11.34 -21.61
CA THR A 153 7.52 10.02 -22.23
C THR A 153 8.84 10.10 -22.99
N THR A 154 9.92 9.57 -22.41
CA THR A 154 11.29 9.77 -22.92
C THR A 154 12.00 8.49 -23.32
N GLY A 155 11.57 7.33 -22.84
CA GLY A 155 12.29 6.08 -23.10
C GLY A 155 12.04 5.54 -24.51
N GLN A 156 13.08 5.12 -25.22
CA GLN A 156 12.90 4.55 -26.56
C GLN A 156 12.23 3.16 -26.51
N ASP A 157 12.53 2.38 -25.46
CA ASP A 157 12.04 1.02 -25.24
C ASP A 157 11.74 0.78 -23.74
N THR A 158 11.12 -0.36 -23.41
CA THR A 158 10.77 -0.76 -22.04
C THR A 158 11.61 -1.97 -21.59
N ASN A 159 12.27 -1.87 -20.43
CA ASN A 159 12.94 -2.98 -19.77
C ASN A 159 12.52 -3.06 -18.29
N LEU A 160 11.44 -3.80 -18.04
CA LEU A 160 10.91 -4.01 -16.69
C LEU A 160 11.90 -4.75 -15.80
N SER A 161 12.62 -5.76 -16.30
CA SER A 161 13.58 -6.54 -15.50
C SER A 161 14.68 -5.65 -14.92
N LYS A 162 15.24 -4.74 -15.72
CA LYS A 162 16.25 -3.78 -15.29
C LYS A 162 15.67 -2.76 -14.29
N ALA A 163 14.43 -2.32 -14.48
CA ALA A 163 13.75 -1.44 -13.54
C ALA A 163 13.51 -2.12 -12.17
N VAL A 164 13.06 -3.37 -12.16
CA VAL A 164 12.84 -4.16 -10.94
C VAL A 164 14.14 -4.45 -10.21
N GLN A 165 15.21 -4.81 -10.92
CA GLN A 165 16.54 -4.98 -10.30
C GLN A 165 16.99 -3.67 -9.63
N GLY A 166 16.84 -2.53 -10.32
CA GLY A 166 17.13 -1.22 -9.75
C GLY A 166 16.29 -0.89 -8.52
N LEU A 167 15.03 -1.32 -8.48
CA LEU A 167 14.14 -1.16 -7.32
C LEU A 167 14.58 -2.02 -6.13
N VAL A 168 14.88 -3.30 -6.35
CA VAL A 168 15.29 -4.23 -5.27
C VAL A 168 16.55 -3.74 -4.58
N HIS A 169 17.54 -3.24 -5.34
CA HIS A 169 18.76 -2.67 -4.77
C HIS A 169 18.50 -1.41 -3.91
N ARG A 170 17.40 -0.69 -4.16
CA ARG A 170 17.01 0.51 -3.39
C ARG A 170 16.08 0.18 -2.21
N GLY A 171 15.24 -0.84 -2.35
CA GLY A 171 14.30 -1.31 -1.33
C GLY A 171 14.99 -1.93 -0.11
N SER A 172 16.25 -2.34 -0.25
CA SER A 172 17.08 -2.87 0.85
C SER A 172 17.66 -1.77 1.77
N ARG A 173 16.93 -0.69 2.04
CA ARG A 173 17.25 0.17 3.18
C ARG A 173 16.82 -0.58 4.44
N THR A 174 17.78 -1.33 4.97
CA THR A 174 17.82 -1.98 6.28
C THR A 174 17.11 -1.13 7.33
N GLY A 175 16.02 -1.67 7.88
CA GLY A 175 15.43 -1.21 9.13
C GLY A 175 16.34 -1.55 10.30
N LEU A 176 17.39 -0.75 10.48
CA LEU A 176 18.21 -0.73 11.69
C LEU A 176 18.35 0.73 12.14
N THR A 177 17.47 1.13 13.05
CA THR A 177 17.72 2.04 14.18
C THR A 177 16.75 1.67 15.28
#